data_AF-A0A2S8BNN2-F1
#
_entry.id   AF-A0A2S8BNN2-F1
#
_cell.length_a   1.000
_cell.length_b   1.000
_cell.length_c   1.000
_cell.angle_alpha   90.00
_cell.angle_beta   90.00
_cell.angle_gamma   90.00
#
_symmetry.space_group_name_H-M   'P 1'
#
loop_
_entity.id
_entity.type
_entity.pdbx_description
1 polymer ?
#
loop_
_entity_poly.entity_id
_entity_poly.type
_entity_poly.pdbx_seq_one_letter_code
_entity_poly.pdbx_strand_id
1 'polypeptide(L)'
;MTVTDAPASGRYPQTERTVPVAGKPIFVTEAGAGAAVVLLHGGGPGASGVSNYSRNIDALAQNFHVIVPDMPGYGRSVKGVDQADPFGYLATMIRACSTNSASTRRIWSATPMAARARCGSPSIPRPESGSWC
;
A
#
# COMPACT_ATOMS: atom_id res chain seq x y z
N MET A 1 -20.22 4.08 -14.80
CA MET A 1 -19.62 3.97 -13.46
C MET A 1 -20.73 3.49 -12.54
N THR A 2 -20.79 2.18 -12.23
CA THR A 2 -21.83 1.66 -11.32
C THR A 2 -21.39 1.96 -9.90
N VAL A 3 -22.08 2.90 -9.25
CA VAL A 3 -22.06 3.04 -7.80
C VAL A 3 -22.40 1.66 -7.24
N THR A 4 -21.46 1.04 -6.54
CA THR A 4 -21.73 -0.22 -5.87
C THR A 4 -22.60 0.14 -4.68
N ASP A 5 -23.81 -0.39 -4.63
CA ASP A 5 -24.79 -0.07 -3.59
C ASP A 5 -24.15 -0.24 -2.21
N ALA A 6 -24.27 0.77 -1.35
CA ALA A 6 -23.66 0.73 -0.03
C ALA A 6 -24.28 -0.44 0.78
N PRO A 7 -23.48 -1.19 1.55
CA PRO A 7 -24.00 -2.33 2.30
C PRO A 7 -25.04 -1.89 3.33
N ALA A 8 -26.15 -2.63 3.41
CA ALA A 8 -27.30 -2.32 4.28
C ALA A 8 -26.97 -2.21 5.78
N SER A 9 -25.83 -2.75 6.21
CA SER A 9 -25.34 -2.70 7.60
C SER A 9 -24.41 -1.53 7.90
N GLY A 10 -24.10 -0.69 6.90
CA GLY A 10 -23.05 0.34 7.00
C GLY A 10 -21.63 -0.22 7.08
N ARG A 11 -21.45 -1.56 7.07
CA ARG A 11 -20.15 -2.23 7.13
C ARG A 11 -19.78 -2.81 5.76
N TYR A 12 -18.68 -2.34 5.20
CA TYR A 12 -18.16 -2.88 3.95
C TYR A 12 -17.60 -4.30 4.16
N PRO A 13 -17.83 -5.22 3.20
CA PRO A 13 -17.16 -6.52 3.22
C PRO A 13 -15.65 -6.31 3.26
N GLN A 14 -15.00 -6.95 4.24
CA GLN A 14 -13.55 -6.89 4.40
C GLN A 14 -12.98 -8.26 4.08
N THR A 15 -11.88 -8.28 3.34
CA THR A 15 -11.08 -9.49 3.09
C THR A 15 -9.77 -9.38 3.85
N GLU A 16 -9.29 -10.51 4.34
CA GLU A 16 -8.05 -10.60 5.09
C GLU A 16 -7.09 -11.53 4.37
N ARG A 17 -5.81 -11.14 4.28
CA ARG A 17 -4.77 -12.02 3.73
C ARG A 17 -3.39 -11.64 4.24
N THR A 18 -2.46 -12.56 4.07
CA THR A 18 -1.04 -12.34 4.33
C THR A 18 -0.29 -12.20 3.01
N VAL A 19 0.49 -11.13 2.88
CA VAL A 19 1.35 -10.85 1.72
C VAL A 19 2.80 -11.15 2.11
N PRO A 20 3.49 -12.07 1.43
CA PRO A 20 4.92 -12.25 1.63
C PRO A 20 5.68 -11.07 0.99
N VAL A 21 6.49 -10.37 1.79
CA VAL A 21 7.34 -9.27 1.33
C VAL A 21 8.76 -9.52 1.83
N ALA A 22 9.72 -9.66 0.90
CA ALA A 22 11.11 -10.00 1.21
C ALA A 22 11.24 -11.22 2.17
N GLY A 23 10.39 -12.23 1.99
CA GLY A 23 10.36 -13.43 2.83
C GLY A 23 9.66 -13.27 4.18
N LYS A 24 9.08 -12.09 4.48
CA LYS A 24 8.38 -11.80 5.74
C LYS A 24 6.88 -11.64 5.54
N PRO A 25 6.03 -12.20 6.42
CA PRO A 25 4.59 -12.08 6.29
C PRO A 25 4.11 -10.70 6.76
N ILE A 26 3.36 -10.01 5.89
CA ILE A 26 2.63 -8.78 6.23
C ILE A 26 1.13 -9.06 6.13
N PHE A 27 0.43 -8.89 7.25
CA PHE A 27 -1.01 -9.06 7.30
C PHE A 27 -1.71 -7.80 6.78
N VAL A 28 -2.73 -7.99 5.93
CA VAL A 28 -3.46 -6.91 5.28
C VAL A 28 -4.96 -7.19 5.33
N THR A 29 -5.73 -6.18 5.72
CA THR A 29 -7.18 -6.14 5.55
C THR A 29 -7.51 -5.21 4.38
N GLU A 30 -8.38 -5.65 3.48
CA GLU A 30 -8.81 -4.87 2.31
C GLU A 30 -10.33 -4.70 2.29
N ALA A 31 -10.80 -3.56 1.79
CA ALA A 31 -12.22 -3.28 1.61
C ALA A 31 -12.45 -2.34 0.42
N GLY A 32 -13.62 -2.45 -0.20
CA GLY A 32 -13.99 -1.60 -1.33
C GLY A 32 -13.22 -1.88 -2.62
N ALA A 33 -13.34 -1.00 -3.59
CA ALA A 33 -12.71 -1.10 -4.90
C ALA A 33 -12.42 0.30 -5.48
N GLY A 34 -11.55 0.39 -6.49
CA GLY A 34 -11.17 1.64 -7.13
C GLY A 34 -9.74 2.06 -6.82
N ALA A 35 -9.49 3.37 -6.68
CA ALA A 35 -8.17 3.91 -6.40
C ALA A 35 -7.69 3.47 -5.01
N ALA A 36 -6.41 3.08 -4.90
CA ALA A 36 -5.87 2.52 -3.67
C ALA A 36 -5.59 3.62 -2.62
N VAL A 37 -6.06 3.38 -1.39
CA VAL A 37 -5.78 4.20 -0.20
C VAL A 37 -5.21 3.28 0.87
N VAL A 38 -4.03 3.62 1.39
CA VAL A 38 -3.34 2.83 2.44
C VAL A 38 -3.49 3.53 3.79
N LEU A 39 -3.97 2.81 4.80
CA LEU A 39 -4.14 3.32 6.16
C LEU A 39 -3.07 2.73 7.09
N LEU A 40 -2.15 3.57 7.57
CA LEU A 40 -1.00 3.16 8.40
C LEU A 40 -1.23 3.49 9.87
N HIS A 41 -1.34 2.47 10.72
CA HIS A 41 -1.66 2.66 12.14
C HIS A 41 -0.50 3.32 12.91
N GLY A 42 -0.77 3.81 14.12
CA GLY A 42 0.25 4.38 15.00
C GLY A 42 1.04 3.31 15.76
N GLY A 43 2.14 3.69 16.41
CA GLY A 43 3.07 2.75 17.06
C GLY A 43 2.74 2.33 18.50
N GLY A 44 1.52 2.57 19.00
CA GLY A 44 1.15 2.29 20.39
C GLY A 44 1.06 0.79 20.74
N PRO A 45 1.15 0.41 22.04
CA PRO A 45 0.95 -0.96 22.47
C PRO A 45 -0.41 -1.50 22.02
N GLY A 46 -0.42 -2.69 21.40
CA GLY A 46 -1.65 -3.31 20.89
C GLY A 46 -2.18 -2.70 19.58
N ALA A 47 -1.44 -1.79 18.93
CA ALA A 47 -1.85 -1.24 17.64
C ALA A 47 -1.89 -2.32 16.55
N SER A 48 -2.94 -2.23 15.73
CA SER A 48 -3.13 -2.98 14.50
C SER A 48 -3.81 -2.05 13.49
N GLY A 49 -3.75 -2.41 12.23
CA GLY A 49 -4.42 -1.67 11.16
C GLY A 49 -5.92 -1.50 11.44
N VAL A 50 -6.62 -2.62 11.66
CA VAL A 50 -8.08 -2.61 11.84
C VAL A 50 -8.51 -1.97 13.16
N SER A 51 -7.78 -2.18 14.26
CA SER A 51 -8.14 -1.55 15.55
C SER A 51 -8.10 -0.03 15.49
N ASN A 52 -7.16 0.54 14.73
CA ASN A 52 -7.03 1.99 14.58
C ASN A 52 -8.00 2.60 13.56
N TYR A 53 -8.39 1.85 12.53
CA TYR A 53 -9.15 2.40 11.40
C TYR A 53 -10.54 1.79 11.20
N SER A 54 -11.03 0.97 12.13
CA SER A 54 -12.34 0.33 12.04
C SER A 54 -13.48 1.28 11.65
N ARG A 55 -13.48 2.52 12.16
CA ARG A 55 -14.49 3.56 11.84
C ARG A 55 -14.29 4.26 10.49
N ASN A 56 -13.09 4.20 9.93
CA ASN A 56 -12.73 4.91 8.69
C ASN A 56 -12.87 4.01 7.46
N ILE A 57 -12.68 2.70 7.63
CA ILE A 57 -12.68 1.72 6.55
C ILE A 57 -13.98 1.78 5.76
N ASP A 58 -15.12 1.75 6.44
CA ASP A 58 -16.42 1.68 5.77
C ASP A 58 -16.75 2.94 4.96
N ALA A 59 -16.40 4.12 5.47
CA ALA A 59 -16.61 5.39 4.77
C ALA A 59 -15.70 5.53 3.54
N LEU A 60 -14.43 5.12 3.65
CA LEU A 60 -13.49 5.19 2.54
C LEU A 60 -13.75 4.11 1.48
N ALA A 61 -14.17 2.92 1.89
CA ALA A 61 -14.44 1.79 1.00
C ALA A 61 -15.60 2.03 0.01
N GLN A 62 -16.42 3.05 0.25
CA GLN A 62 -17.46 3.49 -0.69
C GLN A 62 -16.89 3.95 -2.04
N ASN A 63 -15.71 4.59 -2.01
CA ASN A 63 -15.13 5.25 -3.18
C ASN A 63 -13.72 4.75 -3.52
N PHE A 64 -13.06 4.11 -2.57
CA PHE A 64 -11.66 3.71 -2.66
C PHE A 64 -11.49 2.24 -2.38
N HIS A 65 -10.40 1.71 -2.91
CA HIS A 65 -9.87 0.45 -2.45
C HIS A 65 -8.99 0.70 -1.22
N VAL A 66 -9.53 0.39 -0.05
CA VAL A 66 -8.87 0.62 1.23
C VAL A 66 -7.99 -0.58 1.56
N ILE A 67 -6.71 -0.33 1.81
CA ILE A 67 -5.70 -1.32 2.18
C ILE A 67 -5.20 -0.96 3.57
N VAL A 68 -5.37 -1.87 4.53
CA VAL A 68 -5.04 -1.66 5.94
C VAL A 68 -4.04 -2.73 6.39
N PRO A 69 -2.73 -2.47 6.21
CA PRO A 69 -1.69 -3.38 6.66
C PRO A 69 -1.40 -3.23 8.16
N ASP A 70 -1.09 -4.35 8.82
CA ASP A 70 -0.39 -4.32 10.10
C ASP A 70 1.09 -4.02 9.83
N MET A 71 1.63 -2.96 10.42
CA MET A 71 3.04 -2.62 10.25
C MET A 71 3.94 -3.71 10.85
N PRO A 72 5.16 -3.91 10.32
CA PRO A 72 6.13 -4.79 10.95
C PRO A 72 6.35 -4.41 12.42
N GLY A 73 6.37 -5.41 13.31
CA GLY A 73 6.39 -5.24 14.76
C GLY A 73 5.01 -5.35 15.42
N TYR A 74 3.93 -5.24 14.66
CA TYR A 74 2.57 -5.06 15.19
C TYR A 74 1.58 -6.12 14.69
N GLY A 75 0.38 -6.14 15.29
CA GLY A 75 -0.77 -6.93 14.84
C GLY A 75 -0.47 -8.40 14.51
N ARG A 76 -0.81 -8.83 13.31
CA ARG A 76 -0.57 -10.18 12.76
C ARG A 76 0.62 -10.26 11.80
N SER A 77 1.30 -9.14 11.56
CA SER A 77 2.52 -9.08 10.75
C SER A 77 3.75 -9.60 11.50
N VAL A 78 4.85 -9.77 10.76
CA VAL A 78 6.17 -10.10 11.31
C VAL A 78 6.50 -9.23 12.53
N LYS A 79 7.03 -9.82 13.61
CA LYS A 79 7.31 -9.12 14.88
C LYS A 79 8.63 -8.35 14.92
N GLY A 80 9.52 -8.60 13.96
CA GLY A 80 10.80 -7.90 13.84
C GLY A 80 10.74 -6.72 12.89
N VAL A 81 11.32 -5.60 13.33
CA VAL A 81 11.66 -4.44 12.50
C VAL A 81 13.18 -4.42 12.32
N ASP A 82 13.63 -4.07 11.12
CA ASP A 82 15.05 -3.74 10.93
C ASP A 82 15.36 -2.41 11.62
N GLN A 83 16.16 -2.47 12.68
CA GLN A 83 16.50 -1.29 13.48
C GLN A 83 17.60 -0.43 12.84
N ALA A 84 18.32 -0.96 11.83
CA ALA A 84 19.33 -0.18 11.12
C ALA A 84 18.69 0.84 10.17
N ASP A 85 17.53 0.49 9.58
CA ASP A 85 16.73 1.39 8.75
C ASP A 85 15.23 1.11 8.93
N PRO A 86 14.61 1.56 10.04
CA PRO A 86 13.22 1.24 10.35
C PRO A 86 12.24 1.86 9.35
N PHE A 87 12.57 3.02 8.78
CA PHE A 87 11.68 3.74 7.85
C PHE A 87 11.77 3.19 6.44
N GLY A 88 12.97 2.90 5.93
CA GLY A 88 13.12 2.27 4.61
C GLY A 88 12.61 0.83 4.61
N TYR A 89 12.79 0.11 5.72
CA TYR A 89 12.18 -1.20 5.93
C TYR A 89 10.65 -1.11 5.89
N LEU A 90 10.03 -0.20 6.64
CA LEU A 90 8.59 0.02 6.61
C LEU A 90 8.10 0.37 5.21
N ALA A 91 8.74 1.34 4.54
CA ALA A 91 8.37 1.77 3.19
C ALA A 91 8.40 0.61 2.19
N THR A 92 9.41 -0.25 2.26
CA THR A 92 9.53 -1.46 1.44
C THR A 92 8.36 -2.41 1.69
N MET A 93 8.02 -2.64 2.96
CA MET A 93 6.94 -3.55 3.35
C MET A 93 5.57 -3.05 2.87
N ILE A 94 5.28 -1.77 3.04
CA ILE A 94 3.99 -1.16 2.66
C ILE A 94 3.83 -1.04 1.14
N ARG A 95 4.89 -0.66 0.42
CA ARG A 95 4.84 -0.53 -1.04
C ARG A 95 4.46 -1.85 -1.70
N ALA A 96 5.02 -2.97 -1.22
CA ALA A 96 4.72 -4.29 -1.75
C ALA A 96 3.25 -4.69 -1.56
N CYS A 97 2.63 -4.35 -0.41
CA CYS A 97 1.20 -4.59 -0.16
C CYS A 97 0.31 -3.87 -1.17
N SER A 98 0.65 -2.62 -1.51
CA SER A 98 -0.10 -1.81 -2.48
C SER A 98 -0.02 -2.38 -3.90
N THR A 99 1.16 -2.90 -4.29
CA THR A 99 1.37 -3.49 -5.62
C THR A 99 0.83 -4.91 -5.77
N ASN A 100 0.81 -5.69 -4.68
CA ASN A 100 0.32 -7.08 -4.71
C ASN A 100 -1.19 -7.18 -4.52
N SER A 101 -1.87 -6.03 -4.51
CA SER A 101 -3.30 -6.01 -4.34
C SER A 101 -4.07 -6.46 -5.58
N ALA A 102 -5.12 -7.27 -5.36
CA ALA A 102 -5.89 -7.88 -6.45
C ALA A 102 -6.53 -6.82 -7.35
N SER A 103 -6.85 -5.65 -6.79
CA SER A 103 -7.36 -4.49 -7.54
C SER A 103 -6.24 -3.77 -8.32
N THR A 104 -5.03 -3.68 -7.79
CA THR A 104 -3.87 -3.11 -8.49
C THR A 104 -3.46 -3.97 -9.69
N ARG A 105 -3.58 -5.31 -9.56
CA ARG A 105 -3.35 -6.25 -10.66
C ARG A 105 -4.35 -6.08 -11.82
N ARG A 106 -5.55 -5.53 -11.57
CA ARG A 106 -6.53 -5.22 -12.64
C ARG A 106 -6.29 -3.88 -13.33
N ILE A 107 -5.72 -2.88 -12.64
CA ILE A 107 -5.40 -1.57 -13.24
C ILE A 107 -4.20 -1.67 -14.20
N TRP A 108 -3.29 -2.63 -13.95
CA TRP A 108 -2.11 -2.90 -14.77
C TRP A 108 -2.22 -4.25 -15.50
N SER A 109 -3.27 -4.48 -16.29
CA SER A 109 -3.17 -5.44 -17.38
C SER A 109 -2.35 -4.80 -18.51
N ALA A 110 -1.03 -4.83 -18.36
CA ALA A 110 -0.11 -4.44 -19.42
C ALA A 110 -0.31 -5.36 -20.63
N THR A 111 -0.71 -4.80 -21.76
CA THR A 111 -0.41 -5.40 -23.07
C THR A 111 1.11 -5.63 -23.12
N PRO A 112 1.61 -6.85 -23.41
CA PRO A 112 3.03 -7.09 -23.44
C PRO A 112 3.61 -6.42 -24.69
N MET A 113 4.19 -5.22 -24.52
CA MET A 113 5.00 -4.63 -25.57
C MET A 113 6.37 -5.30 -25.49
N ALA A 114 6.62 -6.16 -26.47
CA ALA A 114 7.82 -6.95 -26.63
C ALA A 114 9.10 -6.11 -26.51
N ALA A 115 10.12 -6.78 -25.98
CA ALA A 115 11.47 -6.30 -25.79
C ALA A 115 12.06 -5.56 -27.00
N ARG A 116 12.71 -4.43 -26.74
CA ARG A 116 13.98 -4.10 -27.40
C ARG A 116 14.80 -3.20 -26.48
N ALA A 117 15.87 -3.79 -25.97
CA ALA A 117 16.97 -3.08 -25.35
C ALA A 117 17.55 -2.03 -26.31
N ARG A 118 17.94 -0.88 -25.76
CA ARG A 118 19.20 -0.20 -26.09
C ARG A 118 19.55 0.73 -24.94
N CYS A 119 20.72 0.47 -24.33
CA CYS A 119 21.46 1.44 -23.54
C CYS A 119 21.70 2.70 -24.38
N GLY A 120 21.52 3.86 -23.75
CA GLY A 120 21.81 5.17 -24.34
C GLY A 120 21.35 6.26 -23.39
N SER A 121 22.23 6.66 -22.48
CA SER A 121 22.04 7.81 -21.60
C SER A 121 22.14 9.12 -22.40
N PRO A 122 21.16 10.05 -22.31
CA PRO A 122 21.39 11.42 -22.69
C PRO A 122 21.94 12.19 -21.49
N SER A 123 23.11 12.80 -21.68
CA SER A 123 23.71 13.77 -20.77
C SER A 123 22.78 14.97 -20.57
N ILE A 124 22.45 15.27 -19.30
CA ILE A 124 21.73 16.48 -18.89
C ILE A 124 22.79 17.59 -18.68
N PRO A 125 22.71 18.74 -19.38
CA PRO A 125 23.59 19.88 -19.10
C PRO A 125 23.18 20.58 -17.78
N ARG A 126 24.18 20.92 -16.95
CA ARG A 126 24.02 21.72 -15.73
C ARG A 126 23.70 23.18 -16.08
N PRO A 127 22.69 23.83 -15.46
CA PRO A 127 22.56 25.27 -15.50
C PRO A 127 23.64 25.93 -14.63
N GLU A 128 24.14 27.06 -15.16
CA GLU A 128 25.22 27.86 -14.61
C GLU A 128 24.88 28.49 -13.24
N SER A 129 25.94 28.78 -12.50
CA SER A 129 25.95 29.41 -11.19
C SER A 129 25.23 30.76 -11.19
N GLY A 130 24.11 30.85 -10.48
CA GLY A 130 23.48 32.09 -10.03
C GLY A 130 23.65 32.23 -8.53
N SER A 131 24.22 33.36 -8.11
CA SER A 131 24.59 33.74 -6.75
C SER A 131 23.43 33.75 -5.76
N TRP A 132 23.77 33.37 -4.53
CA TRP A 132 22.97 33.45 -3.31
C TRP A 132 22.61 34.90 -2.95
N CYS A 133 21.34 35.12 -2.58
CA CYS A 133 20.88 36.10 -1.59
C CYS A 133 19.81 35.42 -0.74
#